data_AF-A0A971J1G7-F1
#
_entry.id   AF-A0A971J1G7-F1
#
_cell.length_a   1.000
_cell.length_b   1.000
_cell.length_c   1.000
_cell.angle_alpha   90.00
_cell.angle_beta   90.00
_cell.angle_gamma   90.00
#
_symmetry.space_group_name_H-M   'P 1'
#
loop_
_entity.id
_entity.type
_entity.pdbx_description
1 polymer ?
#
loop_
_entity_poly.entity_id
_entity_poly.type
_entity_poly.pdbx_seq_one_letter_code
_entity_poly.pdbx_strand_id
1 'polypeptide(L)'
;MKPIMVIGHKNPDVDSVAAAISYKIYKQTTDQGLYIAAAAGEINEETSFILDYLDFEPPALVRNVRNTVEDLLDDHDTITVGTDMTLAELGNLMRSNDLKTVPVLDPKGRLLGLITIGDLAMIFM
;
A
#
# COMPACT_ATOMS: atom_id res chain seq x y z
N MET A 1 4.12 10.21 -3.95
CA MET A 1 2.70 10.60 -3.75
C MET A 1 1.85 9.47 -4.29
N LYS A 2 1.02 8.83 -3.46
CA LYS A 2 0.16 7.72 -3.91
C LYS A 2 -0.91 8.24 -4.88
N PRO A 3 -1.24 7.51 -5.97
CA PRO A 3 -2.29 7.93 -6.90
C PRO A 3 -3.66 7.93 -6.21
N ILE A 4 -4.52 8.88 -6.58
CA ILE A 4 -5.91 8.94 -6.13
C ILE A 4 -6.78 8.29 -7.21
N MET A 5 -7.40 7.16 -6.85
CA MET A 5 -8.37 6.49 -7.72
C MET A 5 -9.72 7.19 -7.65
N VAL A 6 -10.27 7.51 -8.83
CA VAL A 6 -11.62 8.03 -8.99
C VAL A 6 -12.49 6.88 -9.46
N ILE A 7 -13.42 6.44 -8.61
CA ILE A 7 -14.23 5.25 -8.85
C ILE A 7 -15.70 5.65 -8.90
N GLY A 8 -16.42 5.15 -9.91
CA GLY A 8 -17.87 5.20 -9.98
C GLY A 8 -18.55 4.20 -9.01
N HIS A 9 -19.79 3.81 -9.30
CA HIS A 9 -20.47 2.83 -8.46
C HIS A 9 -20.09 1.38 -8.78
N LYS A 10 -20.54 0.45 -7.92
CA LYS A 10 -20.13 -0.96 -7.91
C LYS A 10 -20.40 -1.74 -9.21
N ASN A 11 -21.47 -1.41 -9.93
CA ASN A 11 -21.85 -2.09 -11.18
C ASN A 11 -21.65 -1.13 -12.37
N PRO A 12 -20.44 -0.97 -12.90
CA PRO A 12 -20.11 0.14 -13.78
C PRO A 12 -20.91 0.09 -15.09
N ASP A 13 -21.67 1.15 -15.29
CA ASP A 13 -22.40 1.51 -16.50
C ASP A 13 -21.79 2.78 -17.12
N VAL A 14 -22.38 3.22 -18.23
CA VAL A 14 -21.86 4.31 -19.05
C VAL A 14 -21.70 5.60 -18.24
N ASP A 15 -22.70 5.97 -17.44
CA ASP A 15 -22.68 7.21 -16.67
C ASP A 15 -21.69 7.16 -15.51
N SER A 16 -21.57 6.02 -14.80
CA SER A 16 -20.56 5.90 -13.75
C SER A 16 -19.12 5.88 -14.28
N VAL A 17 -18.88 5.25 -15.43
CA VAL A 17 -17.58 5.27 -16.11
C VAL A 17 -17.26 6.66 -16.65
N ALA A 18 -18.21 7.30 -17.33
CA ALA A 18 -18.04 8.65 -17.86
C ALA A 18 -17.79 9.67 -16.74
N ALA A 19 -18.47 9.55 -15.61
CA ALA A 19 -18.25 10.39 -14.43
C ALA A 19 -16.82 10.23 -13.87
N ALA A 20 -16.33 8.98 -13.75
CA ALA A 20 -14.98 8.71 -13.25
C ALA A 20 -13.89 9.29 -14.17
N ILE A 21 -14.04 9.14 -15.49
CA ILE A 21 -13.13 9.71 -16.50
C ILE A 21 -13.18 11.24 -16.46
N SER A 22 -14.38 11.82 -16.47
CA SER A 22 -14.56 13.27 -16.46
C SER A 22 -13.96 13.91 -15.21
N TYR A 23 -14.15 13.27 -14.05
CA TYR A 23 -13.63 13.78 -12.79
C TYR A 23 -12.12 13.60 -12.66
N LYS A 24 -11.53 12.51 -13.20
CA LYS A 24 -10.07 12.38 -13.37
C LYS A 24 -9.52 13.58 -14.15
N ILE A 25 -10.07 13.86 -15.33
CA ILE A 25 -9.61 14.95 -16.21
C ILE A 25 -9.75 16.30 -15.49
N TYR A 26 -10.90 16.57 -14.88
CA TYR A 26 -11.14 17.78 -14.11
C TYR A 26 -10.07 17.96 -13.02
N LYS A 27 -9.84 16.95 -12.17
CA LYS A 27 -8.88 17.04 -11.07
C LYS A 27 -7.43 17.17 -11.54
N GLN A 28 -7.07 16.56 -12.67
CA GLN A 28 -5.75 16.77 -13.27
C GLN A 28 -5.53 18.21 -13.75
N THR A 29 -6.60 18.95 -14.08
CA THR A 29 -6.49 20.37 -14.47
C THR A 29 -6.50 21.34 -13.29
N THR A 30 -7.08 20.95 -12.15
CA THR A 30 -7.23 21.84 -10.98
C THR A 30 -6.23 21.58 -9.86
N ASP A 31 -5.69 20.37 -9.76
CA ASP A 31 -4.88 19.92 -8.63
C ASP A 31 -3.54 19.35 -9.11
N GLN A 32 -2.52 19.35 -8.23
CA GLN A 32 -1.20 18.76 -8.50
C GLN A 32 -1.12 17.25 -8.21
N GLY A 33 -2.27 16.57 -8.12
CA GLY A 33 -2.36 15.14 -7.79
C GLY A 33 -2.30 14.22 -9.02
N LEU A 34 -1.88 12.97 -8.79
CA LEU A 34 -1.99 11.91 -9.79
C LEU A 34 -3.36 11.23 -9.66
N TYR A 35 -4.26 11.48 -10.61
CA TYR A 35 -5.61 10.90 -10.61
C TYR A 35 -5.73 9.80 -11.67
N ILE A 36 -6.36 8.69 -11.30
CA ILE A 36 -6.60 7.54 -12.19
C ILE A 36 -8.10 7.24 -12.18
N ALA A 37 -8.70 7.19 -13.36
CA ALA A 37 -10.08 6.73 -13.50
C ALA A 37 -10.14 5.21 -13.32
N ALA A 38 -11.10 4.74 -12.54
CA ALA A 38 -11.22 3.34 -12.17
C ALA A 38 -12.70 2.90 -12.11
N ALA A 39 -12.93 1.60 -12.36
CA ALA A 39 -14.25 0.96 -12.32
C ALA A 39 -14.26 -0.14 -11.25
N ALA A 40 -15.33 -0.21 -10.46
CA ALA A 40 -15.48 -1.18 -9.36
C ALA A 40 -15.95 -2.58 -9.80
N GLY A 41 -15.90 -2.87 -11.10
CA GLY A 41 -16.40 -4.08 -11.72
C GLY A 41 -16.02 -4.17 -13.20
N GLU A 42 -16.35 -5.29 -13.83
CA GLU A 42 -16.15 -5.45 -15.28
C GLU A 42 -17.08 -4.50 -16.03
N ILE A 43 -16.53 -3.84 -17.04
CA ILE A 43 -17.26 -2.92 -17.90
C ILE A 43 -18.12 -3.75 -18.86
N ASN A 44 -19.40 -3.40 -19.01
CA ASN A 44 -20.29 -4.09 -19.95
C ASN A 44 -19.91 -3.80 -21.43
N GLU A 45 -20.46 -4.59 -22.36
CA GLU A 45 -20.16 -4.46 -23.80
C GLU A 45 -20.56 -3.09 -24.35
N GLU A 46 -21.70 -2.54 -23.90
CA GLU A 46 -22.19 -1.22 -24.33
C GLU A 46 -21.20 -0.10 -23.98
N THR A 47 -20.74 -0.07 -22.73
CA THR A 47 -19.79 0.93 -22.27
C THR A 47 -18.45 0.74 -22.96
N SER A 48 -18.00 -0.51 -23.15
CA SER A 48 -16.77 -0.82 -23.87
C SER A 48 -16.83 -0.34 -25.33
N PHE A 49 -17.96 -0.56 -26.02
CA PHE A 49 -18.19 -0.07 -27.37
C PHE A 49 -18.15 1.46 -27.44
N ILE A 50 -18.78 2.15 -26.48
CA ILE A 50 -18.77 3.62 -26.44
C ILE A 50 -17.36 4.16 -26.22
N LEU A 51 -16.58 3.55 -25.32
CA LEU A 51 -15.20 3.96 -25.07
C LEU A 51 -14.33 3.79 -26.32
N ASP A 52 -14.45 2.66 -27.01
CA ASP A 52 -13.73 2.39 -28.26
C ASP A 52 -14.15 3.35 -29.38
N TYR A 53 -15.45 3.56 -29.55
CA TYR A 53 -16.00 4.50 -30.54
C TYR A 53 -15.52 5.94 -30.33
N LEU A 54 -15.33 6.35 -29.08
CA LEU A 54 -14.88 7.69 -28.71
C LEU A 54 -13.37 7.81 -28.47
N ASP A 55 -12.60 6.73 -28.69
CA ASP A 55 -11.14 6.66 -28.46
C ASP A 55 -10.74 7.04 -27.02
N PHE A 56 -11.50 6.57 -26.03
CA PHE A 56 -11.19 6.73 -24.61
C PHE A 56 -10.53 5.47 -24.03
N GLU A 57 -9.47 5.67 -23.25
CA GLU A 57 -8.87 4.60 -22.47
C GLU A 57 -9.87 4.05 -21.43
N PRO A 58 -10.05 2.72 -21.34
CA PRO A 58 -10.91 2.14 -20.33
C PRO A 58 -10.35 2.38 -18.92
N PRO A 59 -11.22 2.68 -17.94
CA PRO A 59 -10.78 2.88 -16.56
C PRO A 59 -10.19 1.61 -15.95
N ALA A 60 -9.27 1.78 -15.00
CA ALA A 60 -8.62 0.66 -14.32
C ALA A 60 -9.63 -0.17 -13.50
N LEU A 61 -9.59 -1.49 -13.62
CA LEU A 61 -10.44 -2.39 -12.83
C LEU A 61 -9.99 -2.43 -11.37
N VAL A 62 -10.88 -2.05 -10.45
CA VAL A 62 -10.70 -2.15 -9.00
C VAL A 62 -11.60 -3.26 -8.47
N ARG A 63 -11.00 -4.39 -8.09
CA ARG A 63 -11.73 -5.55 -7.57
C ARG A 63 -12.22 -5.37 -6.14
N ASN A 64 -11.46 -4.65 -5.33
CA ASN A 64 -11.81 -4.33 -3.95
C ASN A 64 -10.98 -3.13 -3.46
N VAL A 65 -11.47 -2.50 -2.40
CA VAL A 65 -10.83 -1.37 -1.70
C VAL A 65 -10.56 -1.73 -0.23
N ARG A 66 -10.32 -3.03 0.05
CA ARG A 66 -10.01 -3.47 1.40
C ARG A 66 -8.60 -3.01 1.76
N ASN A 67 -8.41 -2.67 3.03
CA ASN A 67 -7.10 -2.35 3.56
C ASN A 67 -6.14 -3.51 3.30
N THR A 68 -4.97 -3.18 2.78
CA THR A 68 -3.83 -4.08 2.62
C THR A 68 -2.90 -3.93 3.82
N VAL A 69 -1.94 -4.86 3.96
CA VAL A 69 -0.89 -4.71 4.98
C VAL A 69 -0.10 -3.41 4.76
N GLU A 70 0.15 -3.03 3.51
CA GLU A 70 0.84 -1.79 3.14
C GLU A 70 0.12 -0.54 3.65
N ASP A 71 -1.22 -0.55 3.73
CA ASP A 71 -1.99 0.57 4.27
C ASP A 71 -1.85 0.73 5.79
N LEU A 72 -1.29 -0.28 6.47
CA LEU A 72 -1.01 -0.28 7.91
C LEU A 72 0.46 -0.04 8.22
N LEU A 73 1.33 -0.05 7.20
CA LEU A 73 2.75 0.21 7.40
C LEU A 73 2.96 1.72 7.53
N ASP A 74 3.73 2.10 8.53
CA ASP A 74 4.18 3.48 8.68
C ASP A 74 5.32 3.78 7.69
N ASP A 75 5.48 5.05 7.31
CA ASP A 75 6.51 5.50 6.37
C ASP A 75 7.95 5.49 6.94
N HIS A 76 8.16 4.96 8.16
CA HIS A 76 9.48 4.93 8.80
C HIS A 76 10.15 3.56 8.60
N ASP A 77 11.45 3.59 8.33
CA ASP A 77 12.25 2.38 8.22
C ASP A 77 12.24 1.61 9.54
N THR A 78 12.08 0.29 9.45
CA THR A 78 12.15 -0.60 10.61
C THR A 78 13.61 -0.75 11.07
N ILE A 79 13.86 -0.55 12.37
CA ILE A 79 15.19 -0.81 12.96
C ILE A 79 15.45 -2.31 12.95
N THR A 80 16.54 -2.73 12.31
CA THR A 80 16.97 -4.13 12.22
C THR A 80 18.38 -4.33 12.73
N VAL A 81 18.72 -5.55 13.15
CA VAL A 81 20.05 -5.90 13.67
C VAL A 81 20.67 -7.09 12.94
N GLY A 82 22.00 -7.17 12.96
CA GLY A 82 22.74 -8.34 12.48
C GLY A 82 22.93 -9.40 13.57
N THR A 83 23.40 -10.58 13.17
CA THR A 83 23.69 -11.71 14.09
C THR A 83 24.95 -11.51 14.94
N ASP A 84 25.73 -10.48 14.64
CA ASP A 84 26.97 -10.10 15.31
C ASP A 84 26.75 -9.16 16.51
N MET A 85 25.54 -8.58 16.65
CA MET A 85 25.19 -7.73 17.79
C MET A 85 25.00 -8.56 19.07
N THR A 86 25.57 -8.10 20.18
CA THR A 86 25.42 -8.76 21.47
C THR A 86 24.03 -8.55 22.07
N LEU A 87 23.59 -9.45 22.96
CA LEU A 87 22.28 -9.32 23.64
C LEU A 87 22.19 -8.04 24.50
N ALA A 88 23.31 -7.59 25.07
CA ALA A 88 23.35 -6.36 25.87
C ALA A 88 23.15 -5.11 24.99
N GLU A 89 23.79 -5.06 23.83
CA GLU A 89 23.60 -3.99 22.84
C GLU A 89 22.16 -4.00 22.31
N LEU A 90 21.62 -5.17 21.98
CA LEU A 90 20.24 -5.33 21.54
C LEU A 90 19.25 -4.82 22.61
N GLY A 91 19.44 -5.19 23.89
CA GLY A 91 18.59 -4.72 24.98
C GLY A 91 18.62 -3.20 25.15
N ASN A 92 19.79 -2.58 25.02
CA ASN A 92 19.93 -1.13 25.05
C ASN A 92 19.25 -0.47 23.85
N LEU A 93 19.45 -1.00 22.64
CA LEU A 93 18.81 -0.52 21.41
C LEU A 93 17.28 -0.55 21.54
N MET A 94 16.73 -1.67 22.02
CA MET A 94 15.30 -1.84 22.23
C MET A 94 14.76 -0.82 23.23
N ARG A 95 15.45 -0.63 24.35
CA ARG A 95 15.05 0.34 25.38
C ARG A 95 15.11 1.80 24.89
N SER A 96 16.17 2.18 24.19
CA SER A 96 16.38 3.55 23.71
C SER A 96 15.40 3.97 22.62
N ASN A 97 14.85 3.01 21.87
CA ASN A 97 13.92 3.25 20.77
C ASN A 97 12.49 2.76 21.07
N ASP A 98 12.19 2.38 22.33
CA ASP A 98 10.90 1.81 22.77
C ASP A 98 10.42 0.63 21.89
N LEU A 99 11.34 -0.21 21.44
CA LEU A 99 11.05 -1.36 20.57
C LEU A 99 10.70 -2.58 21.40
N LYS A 100 9.59 -3.24 21.05
CA LYS A 100 9.17 -4.52 21.65
C LYS A 100 9.68 -5.74 20.90
N THR A 101 9.92 -5.57 19.60
CA THR A 101 10.33 -6.62 18.67
C THR A 101 11.31 -6.03 17.68
N VAL A 102 12.40 -6.75 17.41
CA VAL A 102 13.44 -6.35 16.46
C VAL A 102 13.68 -7.48 15.45
N PRO A 103 13.63 -7.20 14.14
CA PRO A 103 14.04 -8.15 13.12
C PRO A 103 15.55 -8.34 13.05
N VAL A 104 15.98 -9.59 12.91
CA VAL A 104 17.39 -9.98 12.73
C VAL A 104 17.61 -10.34 11.27
N LEU A 105 18.56 -9.67 10.61
CA LEU A 105 18.90 -9.89 9.20
C LEU A 105 20.28 -10.57 9.07
N ASP A 106 20.46 -11.31 7.98
CA ASP A 106 21.79 -11.77 7.56
C ASP A 106 22.57 -10.66 6.81
N PRO A 107 23.87 -10.86 6.53
CA PRO A 107 24.67 -9.87 5.78
C PRO A 107 24.19 -9.59 4.35
N LYS A 108 23.26 -10.38 3.81
CA LYS A 108 22.62 -10.17 2.50
C LYS A 108 21.26 -9.46 2.64
N GLY A 109 20.89 -9.01 3.84
CA GLY A 109 19.63 -8.34 4.14
C GLY A 109 18.43 -9.28 4.23
N ARG A 110 18.62 -10.60 4.35
CA ARG A 110 17.52 -11.57 4.46
C ARG A 110 17.10 -11.72 5.91
N LEU A 111 15.79 -11.70 6.15
CA LEU A 111 15.22 -11.92 7.48
C LEU A 111 15.53 -13.34 7.98
N LEU A 112 16.25 -13.42 9.10
CA LEU A 112 16.53 -14.67 9.81
C LEU A 112 15.47 -14.96 10.87
N GLY A 113 14.94 -13.92 11.52
CA GLY A 113 13.93 -14.08 12.56
C GLY A 113 13.63 -12.77 13.29
N LEU A 114 12.90 -12.89 14.40
CA LEU A 114 12.55 -11.78 15.29
C LEU A 114 13.04 -12.09 16.70
N ILE A 115 13.47 -11.06 17.43
CA ILE A 115 13.74 -11.12 18.87
C ILE A 115 12.81 -10.14 19.58
N THR A 116 12.18 -10.60 20.65
CA THR A 116 11.30 -9.81 21.51
C THR A 116 11.94 -9.54 22.87
N ILE A 117 11.39 -8.59 23.62
CA ILE A 117 11.79 -8.35 25.02
C ILE A 117 11.58 -9.62 25.86
N GLY A 118 10.56 -10.43 25.55
CA GLY A 118 10.30 -11.69 26.22
C GLY A 118 11.43 -12.71 26.03
N ASP A 119 11.98 -12.79 24.82
CA ASP A 119 13.10 -13.69 24.52
C ASP A 119 14.36 -13.29 25.32
N LEU A 120 14.64 -11.98 25.42
CA LEU A 120 15.74 -11.48 26.25
C LEU A 120 15.52 -11.81 27.72
N ALA A 121 14.31 -11.59 28.25
CA ALA A 121 14.01 -11.87 29.65
C ALA A 121 14.22 -13.35 30.01
N MET A 122 13.84 -14.28 29.13
CA MET A 122 14.01 -15.72 29.35
C MET A 122 15.47 -16.17 29.43
N ILE A 123 16.41 -15.46 28.81
CA ILE A 123 17.83 -15.82 28.81
C ILE A 123 18.52 -15.37 30.11
N PHE A 124 18.03 -14.31 30.73
CA PHE A 124 18.61 -13.72 31.94
C PHE A 124 17.90 -14.10 33.25
N MET A 125 16.88 -14.96 33.18
CA MET A 125 16.22 -15.61 34.34
C MET A 125 16.77 -17.02 34.58
#